data_AF-S9P978-F1
#
_entry.id   AF-S9P978-F1
#
_cell.length_a   1.000
_cell.length_b   1.000
_cell.length_c   1.000
_cell.angle_alpha   90.00
_cell.angle_beta   90.00
_cell.angle_gamma   90.00
#
_symmetry.space_group_name_H-M   'P 1'
#
loop_
_entity.id
_entity.type
_entity.pdbx_description
1 polymer ?
#
loop_
_entity_poly.entity_id
_entity_poly.type
_entity_poly.pdbx_seq_one_letter_code
_entity_poly.pdbx_strand_id
1 'polypeptide(L)'
;MPASALVSLLALACNNPPPVTIPDPPQVTVNLEETSTVGRSVKLSISTSGCDQVQRLELFNDTTFIKQVPYGGNPTPVELAHTELSYALGLAVPLSLNARVTCADGRTNVSQGQVATFFPVEEVVEPPNANSQVVPDYFVVDGSGNSVSFIGCAMDGARPYLYRVDKNNPNTPQRVEINFPCDATTLITDRKPAGTGTRWVWTPGRGLLSLDANFKVLYSANGAVENLVVAADGNAFLYNVTGLYLVTPKGQVRWSREYTGAANPLPGRPAGDPVHITSGTQAGKVFVPLREEHTETVNLRVVVLDYATTDPNGKQLAQYEIDELNPIQAAWTAFNDTGTVMYLGTQQQGSATVRACAFGANLPACVASNPQSRLWISDPIPGALAALIPYASNNRLAVITSNQFWFMDVTRKSLTEGRIINKDQQPLTPTGALVGRFAQPGKGDAFFMFNSAPGVPNPYPVEIVATDKAEQGLLYRYQIPGGLSLYGAVDDAGTLWMRAGRKLVKPFSLEQYRQMR
;
A
#
# COMPACT_ATOMS: atom_id res chain seq x y z
N MET A 1 24.85 102.49 -29.89
CA MET A 1 25.38 101.38 -30.70
C MET A 1 26.87 101.26 -30.41
N PRO A 2 27.50 100.10 -30.16
CA PRO A 2 27.07 98.78 -29.64
C PRO A 2 27.76 98.38 -28.29
N ALA A 3 27.29 97.24 -27.73
CA ALA A 3 27.89 96.18 -26.85
C ALA A 3 29.01 96.52 -25.82
N SER A 4 28.80 96.33 -24.50
CA SER A 4 28.70 95.10 -23.67
C SER A 4 30.04 94.37 -23.48
N ALA A 5 30.71 94.42 -22.30
CA ALA A 5 30.44 93.76 -20.99
C ALA A 5 30.86 92.27 -20.98
N LEU A 6 31.41 91.62 -19.95
CA LEU A 6 31.98 91.93 -18.63
C LEU A 6 32.70 90.64 -18.15
N VAL A 7 33.70 90.79 -17.28
CA VAL A 7 34.05 89.91 -16.14
C VAL A 7 34.48 88.44 -16.36
N SER A 8 35.74 88.19 -16.00
CA SER A 8 36.26 86.92 -15.53
C SER A 8 36.26 86.92 -13.99
N LEU A 9 35.60 85.95 -13.36
CA LEU A 9 35.77 85.59 -11.95
C LEU A 9 35.15 84.19 -11.71
N LEU A 10 35.78 83.44 -10.79
CA LEU A 10 35.34 82.19 -10.13
C LEU A 10 35.87 80.87 -10.72
N ALA A 11 37.09 80.52 -10.29
CA ALA A 11 37.51 79.14 -10.11
C ALA A 11 37.23 78.72 -8.65
N LEU A 12 36.21 77.88 -8.43
CA LEU A 12 36.01 76.94 -7.31
C LEU A 12 34.55 76.42 -7.35
N ALA A 13 34.38 75.11 -7.64
CA ALA A 13 33.17 74.25 -7.59
C ALA A 13 33.10 73.40 -8.89
N CYS A 14 32.87 72.08 -8.97
CA CYS A 14 32.32 71.06 -8.08
C CYS A 14 32.97 69.71 -8.46
N ASN A 15 33.69 69.04 -7.57
CA ASN A 15 33.76 67.58 -7.63
C ASN A 15 32.69 67.09 -6.67
N ASN A 16 31.49 66.80 -7.18
CA ASN A 16 30.51 66.07 -6.39
C ASN A 16 31.18 64.76 -5.97
N PRO A 17 31.22 64.42 -4.66
CA PRO A 17 31.59 63.06 -4.28
C PRO A 17 30.64 62.11 -5.04
N PRO A 18 31.16 60.99 -5.59
CA PRO A 18 30.30 60.02 -6.26
C PRO A 18 29.15 59.67 -5.31
N PRO A 19 27.91 59.53 -5.83
CA PRO A 19 26.77 59.20 -4.99
C PRO A 19 27.14 57.98 -4.15
N VAL A 20 26.86 58.03 -2.85
CA VAL A 20 27.07 56.90 -1.95
C VAL A 20 26.24 55.75 -2.50
N THR A 21 26.88 54.81 -3.20
CA THR A 21 26.23 53.59 -3.66
C THR A 21 26.03 52.72 -2.44
N ILE A 22 24.84 52.82 -1.84
CA ILE A 22 24.41 51.88 -0.79
C ILE A 22 24.38 50.50 -1.46
N PRO A 23 25.23 49.54 -1.06
CA PRO A 23 25.25 48.23 -1.68
C PRO A 23 23.90 47.55 -1.49
N ASP A 24 23.36 46.94 -2.56
CA ASP A 24 22.08 46.25 -2.51
C ASP A 24 22.06 45.23 -1.35
N PRO A 25 21.01 45.21 -0.52
CA PRO A 25 20.96 44.30 0.62
C PRO A 25 21.04 42.85 0.14
N PRO A 26 21.84 41.98 0.80
CA PRO A 26 21.94 40.59 0.41
C PRO A 26 20.56 39.95 0.34
N GLN A 27 20.26 39.23 -0.74
CA GLN A 27 19.06 38.41 -0.86
C GLN A 27 19.47 36.95 -1.01
N VAL A 28 18.68 36.06 -0.44
CA VAL A 28 18.86 34.63 -0.57
C VAL A 28 17.51 33.95 -0.68
N THR A 29 17.39 32.99 -1.59
CA THR A 29 16.18 32.22 -1.83
C THR A 29 16.54 30.75 -1.97
N VAL A 30 15.77 29.88 -1.34
CA VAL A 30 15.80 28.43 -1.56
C VAL A 30 14.78 28.10 -2.64
N ASN A 31 15.19 27.33 -3.65
CA ASN A 31 14.30 26.81 -4.70
C ASN A 31 14.35 25.28 -4.65
N LEU A 32 13.22 24.65 -4.37
CA LEU A 32 13.08 23.20 -4.35
C LEU A 32 12.82 22.68 -5.77
N GLU A 33 13.45 21.57 -6.14
CA GLU A 33 13.09 20.88 -7.40
C GLU A 33 11.70 20.25 -7.31
N GLU A 34 11.40 19.61 -6.17
CA GLU A 34 10.11 18.99 -5.86
C GLU A 34 9.70 19.35 -4.42
N THR A 35 8.45 19.76 -4.20
CA THR A 35 7.91 20.06 -2.85
C THR A 35 7.57 18.80 -2.05
N SER A 36 7.42 17.66 -2.71
CA SER A 36 7.32 16.34 -2.07
C SER A 36 8.29 15.40 -2.77
N THR A 37 9.41 15.13 -2.11
CA THR A 37 10.46 14.27 -2.62
C THR A 37 10.33 12.89 -1.98
N VAL A 38 10.23 11.87 -2.83
CA VAL A 38 10.46 10.47 -2.48
C VAL A 38 11.73 10.04 -3.17
N GLY A 39 12.78 9.78 -2.39
CA GLY A 39 14.10 9.58 -2.97
C GLY A 39 15.19 9.32 -1.95
N ARG A 40 16.43 9.21 -2.45
CA ARG A 40 17.62 9.00 -1.61
C ARG A 40 18.13 10.32 -1.01
N SER A 41 17.73 11.44 -1.58
CA SER A 41 18.13 12.80 -1.21
C SER A 41 17.08 13.83 -1.60
N VAL A 42 17.14 15.02 -1.00
CA VAL A 42 16.39 16.20 -1.42
C VAL A 42 17.30 17.09 -2.25
N LYS A 43 16.86 17.43 -3.46
CA LYS A 43 17.59 18.33 -4.36
C LYS A 43 16.96 19.72 -4.34
N LEU A 44 17.80 20.73 -4.18
CA LEU A 44 17.41 22.13 -4.14
C LEU A 44 18.52 23.01 -4.72
N SER A 45 18.19 24.26 -5.00
CA SER A 45 19.17 25.26 -5.37
C SER A 45 19.00 26.51 -4.54
N ILE A 46 20.11 27.18 -4.23
CA ILE A 46 20.11 28.42 -3.48
C ILE A 46 20.54 29.55 -4.40
N SER A 47 19.67 30.54 -4.56
CA SER A 47 19.95 31.76 -5.30
C SER A 47 20.37 32.86 -4.35
N THR A 48 21.42 33.60 -4.69
CA THR A 48 21.93 34.72 -3.89
C THR A 48 22.14 35.97 -4.76
N SER A 49 21.82 37.15 -4.25
CA SER A 49 22.13 38.44 -4.88
C SER A 49 22.48 39.51 -3.83
N GLY A 50 22.97 40.67 -4.24
CA GLY A 50 23.36 41.77 -3.33
C GLY A 50 24.71 41.57 -2.59
N CYS A 51 25.43 40.48 -2.86
CA CYS A 51 26.82 40.27 -2.42
C CYS A 51 27.76 40.31 -3.64
N ASP A 52 28.82 41.12 -3.57
CA ASP A 52 29.93 41.04 -4.55
C ASP A 52 30.73 39.74 -4.38
N GLN A 53 30.90 39.29 -3.14
CA GLN A 53 31.48 38.01 -2.78
C GLN A 53 30.71 37.38 -1.61
N VAL A 54 30.35 36.10 -1.78
CA VAL A 54 29.72 35.30 -0.71
C VAL A 54 30.82 34.66 0.14
N GLN A 55 30.86 35.02 1.41
CA GLN A 55 31.79 34.44 2.39
C GLN A 55 31.26 33.12 2.94
N ARG A 56 29.95 33.08 3.21
CA ARG A 56 29.31 31.91 3.83
C ARG A 56 27.90 31.74 3.31
N LEU A 57 27.56 30.48 3.04
CA LEU A 57 26.20 30.07 2.75
C LEU A 57 25.85 28.90 3.67
N GLU A 58 24.78 29.04 4.44
CA GLU A 58 24.35 28.07 5.45
C GLU A 58 22.91 27.66 5.17
N LEU A 59 22.59 26.40 5.39
CA LEU A 59 21.25 25.85 5.22
C LEU A 59 20.70 25.35 6.56
N PHE A 60 19.42 25.63 6.81
CA PHE A 60 18.71 25.27 8.02
C PHE A 60 17.39 24.57 7.70
N ASN A 61 16.94 23.71 8.62
CA ASN A 61 15.55 23.28 8.73
C ASN A 61 14.92 24.03 9.89
N ASP A 62 14.03 24.98 9.59
CA ASP A 62 13.54 25.98 10.52
C ASP A 62 14.71 26.71 11.22
N THR A 63 14.95 26.45 12.49
CA THR A 63 16.04 27.02 13.28
C THR A 63 17.26 26.09 13.41
N THR A 64 17.14 24.84 12.97
CA THR A 64 18.18 23.82 13.10
C THR A 64 19.17 23.91 11.95
N PHE A 65 20.45 24.17 12.25
CA PHE A 65 21.52 24.16 11.26
C PHE A 65 21.69 22.75 10.68
N ILE A 66 21.67 22.66 9.35
CA ILE A 66 21.93 21.40 8.62
C ILE A 66 23.40 21.36 8.23
N LYS A 67 23.84 22.30 7.39
CA LYS A 67 25.22 22.36 6.89
C LYS A 67 25.60 23.72 6.30
N GLN A 68 26.90 23.92 6.18
CA GLN A 68 27.47 24.99 5.36
C GLN A 68 27.58 24.51 3.91
N VAL A 69 27.05 25.29 2.98
CA VAL A 69 27.04 25.01 1.54
C VAL A 69 28.24 25.70 0.90
N PRO A 70 29.13 24.97 0.21
CA PRO A 70 30.18 25.57 -0.60
C PRO A 70 29.56 26.40 -1.74
N TYR A 71 29.87 27.70 -1.80
CA TYR A 71 29.34 28.57 -2.85
C TYR A 71 30.00 28.23 -4.19
N GLY A 72 29.22 27.68 -5.12
CA GLY A 72 29.69 27.22 -6.44
C GLY A 72 29.23 28.07 -7.62
N GLY A 73 28.36 29.05 -7.40
CA GLY A 73 27.74 29.88 -8.43
C GLY A 73 26.32 30.31 -8.06
N ASN A 74 25.64 31.05 -8.93
CA ASN A 74 24.24 31.43 -8.73
C ASN A 74 23.39 30.91 -9.91
N PRO A 75 22.48 29.94 -9.69
CA PRO A 75 22.16 29.30 -8.41
C PRO A 75 23.21 28.26 -7.97
N THR A 76 23.41 28.10 -6.66
CA THR A 76 24.27 27.04 -6.09
C THR A 76 23.41 25.77 -5.89
N PRO A 77 23.73 24.64 -6.55
CA PRO A 77 23.02 23.37 -6.34
C PRO A 77 23.37 22.77 -4.97
N VAL A 78 22.38 22.18 -4.31
CA VAL A 78 22.52 21.53 -3.00
C VAL A 78 21.75 20.22 -3.01
N GLU A 79 22.39 19.17 -2.49
CA GLU A 79 21.77 17.88 -2.27
C GLU A 79 21.83 17.57 -0.77
N LEU A 80 20.70 17.21 -0.17
CA LEU A 80 20.58 16.79 1.23
C LEU A 80 20.37 15.30 1.30
N ALA A 81 21.32 14.58 1.89
CA ALA A 81 21.19 13.17 2.16
C ALA A 81 20.26 12.92 3.36
N HIS A 82 19.63 11.74 3.43
CA HIS A 82 18.78 11.40 4.56
C HIS A 82 19.53 11.43 5.91
N THR A 83 20.84 11.18 5.93
CA THR A 83 21.65 11.22 7.17
C THR A 83 21.87 12.63 7.71
N GLU A 84 21.57 13.66 6.93
CA GLU A 84 21.71 15.07 7.33
C GLU A 84 20.42 15.63 7.95
N LEU A 85 19.33 14.85 7.98
CA LEU A 85 18.02 15.26 8.45
C LEU A 85 17.62 14.50 9.72
N SER A 86 16.89 15.18 10.61
CA SER A 86 16.32 14.57 11.81
C SER A 86 14.89 14.10 11.55
N TYR A 87 14.57 12.88 12.01
CA TYR A 87 13.26 12.24 11.85
C TYR A 87 12.48 12.10 13.17
N ALA A 88 12.82 12.90 14.20
CA ALA A 88 12.23 12.79 15.53
C ALA A 88 10.67 12.86 15.53
N LEU A 89 10.08 13.58 14.57
CA LEU A 89 8.62 13.72 14.45
C LEU A 89 7.94 12.60 13.63
N GLY A 90 8.71 11.67 13.06
CA GLY A 90 8.24 10.62 12.15
C GLY A 90 8.97 10.64 10.81
N LEU A 91 8.77 9.60 10.01
CA LEU A 91 9.34 9.46 8.67
C LEU A 91 8.36 10.03 7.63
N ALA A 92 8.89 10.65 6.57
CA ALA A 92 8.23 11.67 5.74
C ALA A 92 8.08 13.04 6.43
N VAL A 93 9.20 13.59 6.91
CA VAL A 93 9.24 14.82 7.72
C VAL A 93 8.78 16.03 6.89
N PRO A 94 7.89 16.88 7.42
CA PRO A 94 7.70 18.22 6.89
C PRO A 94 8.96 19.05 7.19
N LEU A 95 9.67 19.47 6.15
CA LEU A 95 10.84 20.34 6.23
C LEU A 95 10.40 21.79 6.00
N SER A 96 11.07 22.72 6.67
CA SER A 96 10.97 24.16 6.43
C SER A 96 12.37 24.69 6.11
N LEU A 97 12.78 24.58 4.86
CA LEU A 97 14.16 24.85 4.45
C LEU A 97 14.38 26.34 4.24
N ASN A 98 15.33 26.93 4.96
CA ASN A 98 15.79 28.30 4.73
C ASN A 98 17.31 28.36 4.64
N ALA A 99 17.82 29.37 3.95
CA ALA A 99 19.24 29.59 3.76
C ALA A 99 19.64 30.96 4.32
N ARG A 100 20.85 31.03 4.88
CA ARG A 100 21.49 32.27 5.32
C ARG A 100 22.71 32.53 4.46
N VAL A 101 22.78 33.73 3.88
CA VAL A 101 23.97 34.21 3.17
C VAL A 101 24.69 35.23 4.05
N THR A 102 26.02 35.16 4.07
CA THR A 102 26.91 36.17 4.64
C THR A 102 27.86 36.64 3.53
N CYS A 103 27.80 37.93 3.18
CA CYS A 103 28.73 38.53 2.23
C CYS A 103 30.12 38.73 2.89
N ALA A 104 31.15 38.91 2.09
CA ALA A 104 32.52 39.19 2.58
C ALA A 104 32.64 40.50 3.39
N ASP A 105 31.73 41.44 3.20
CA ASP A 105 31.63 42.70 3.96
C ASP A 105 30.91 42.54 5.32
N GLY A 106 30.47 41.32 5.67
CA GLY A 106 29.80 41.00 6.94
C GLY A 106 28.28 41.16 6.92
N ARG A 107 27.66 41.67 5.85
CA ARG A 107 26.20 41.76 5.74
C ARG A 107 25.59 40.36 5.59
N THR A 108 24.44 40.15 6.22
CA THR A 108 23.74 38.86 6.22
C THR A 108 22.26 39.00 5.87
N ASN A 109 21.69 37.97 5.24
CA ASN A 109 20.24 37.83 5.15
C ASN A 109 19.83 36.35 5.23
N VAL A 110 18.55 36.11 5.57
CA VAL A 110 17.94 34.77 5.67
C VAL A 110 16.74 34.71 4.74
N SER A 111 16.59 33.60 4.03
CA SER A 111 15.47 33.39 3.11
C SER A 111 14.18 33.13 3.88
N GLN A 112 13.05 33.33 3.21
CA GLN A 112 11.79 32.70 3.66
C GLN A 112 11.94 31.18 3.67
N GLY A 113 11.24 30.52 4.60
CA GLY A 113 11.19 29.05 4.67
C GLY A 113 10.41 28.46 3.51
N GLN A 114 10.99 27.45 2.87
CA GLN A 114 10.34 26.65 1.84
C GLN A 114 9.88 25.32 2.43
N VAL A 115 8.58 25.06 2.35
CA VAL A 115 8.00 23.83 2.86
C VAL A 115 8.26 22.68 1.88
N ALA A 116 8.81 21.59 2.39
CA ALA A 116 8.99 20.35 1.64
C ALA A 116 8.53 19.14 2.45
N THR A 117 8.21 18.03 1.79
CA THR A 117 8.09 16.71 2.43
C THR A 117 9.17 15.81 1.86
N PHE A 118 9.91 15.11 2.73
CA PHE A 118 10.92 14.15 2.28
C PHE A 118 10.71 12.77 2.86
N PHE A 119 10.38 11.80 1.99
CA PHE A 119 10.32 10.39 2.33
C PHE A 119 11.59 9.67 1.84
N PRO A 120 12.55 9.38 2.74
CA PRO A 120 13.81 8.76 2.36
C PRO A 120 13.58 7.30 1.99
N VAL A 121 14.14 6.85 0.86
CA VAL A 121 14.02 5.46 0.38
C VAL A 121 15.40 4.87 0.09
N GLU A 122 15.49 3.54 0.09
CA GLU A 122 16.73 2.81 -0.17
C GLU A 122 17.08 2.84 -1.66
N GLU A 123 16.07 2.60 -2.52
CA GLU A 123 16.24 2.50 -3.97
C GLU A 123 15.15 3.31 -4.70
N VAL A 124 15.53 3.91 -5.82
CA VAL A 124 14.64 4.60 -6.76
C VAL A 124 14.93 4.08 -8.15
N VAL A 125 13.87 3.67 -8.85
CA VAL A 125 13.87 3.40 -10.28
C VAL A 125 13.13 4.56 -10.94
N GLU A 126 13.87 5.30 -11.76
CA GLU A 126 13.33 6.44 -12.49
C GLU A 126 12.53 5.98 -13.72
N PRO A 127 11.49 6.73 -14.13
CA PRO A 127 10.75 6.41 -15.34
C PRO A 127 11.64 6.50 -16.60
N PRO A 128 11.39 5.66 -17.63
CA PRO A 128 12.14 5.69 -18.89
C PRO A 128 12.25 7.05 -19.56
N ASN A 129 11.23 7.88 -19.40
CA ASN A 129 11.19 9.26 -19.86
C ASN A 129 10.21 10.09 -19.03
N ALA A 130 10.28 11.41 -19.18
CA ALA A 130 9.51 12.38 -18.40
C ALA A 130 7.99 12.16 -18.42
N ASN A 131 7.42 11.57 -19.48
CA ASN A 131 5.97 11.39 -19.66
C ASN A 131 5.47 9.97 -19.41
N SER A 132 6.37 9.07 -19.00
CA SER A 132 6.07 7.67 -18.72
C SER A 132 6.07 7.39 -17.22
N GLN A 133 5.56 6.23 -16.85
CA GLN A 133 5.69 5.66 -15.50
C GLN A 133 6.42 4.34 -15.59
N VAL A 134 7.15 3.97 -14.53
CA VAL A 134 7.92 2.71 -14.50
C VAL A 134 7.00 1.49 -14.59
N VAL A 135 5.89 1.50 -13.86
CA VAL A 135 4.94 0.38 -13.76
C VAL A 135 3.49 0.88 -13.89
N PRO A 136 2.55 0.02 -14.31
CA PRO A 136 1.11 0.32 -14.26
C PRO A 136 0.62 0.71 -12.86
N ASP A 137 -0.57 1.32 -12.78
CA ASP A 137 -1.08 1.86 -11.51
C ASP A 137 -1.22 0.80 -10.42
N TYR A 138 -1.72 -0.38 -10.81
CA TYR A 138 -1.82 -1.57 -9.97
C TYR A 138 -0.82 -2.60 -10.48
N PHE A 139 0.00 -3.13 -9.59
CA PHE A 139 1.00 -4.12 -9.93
C PHE A 139 1.23 -5.10 -8.79
N VAL A 140 1.74 -6.27 -9.10
CA VAL A 140 2.32 -7.20 -8.13
C VAL A 140 3.83 -7.25 -8.32
N VAL A 141 4.54 -7.62 -7.27
CA VAL A 141 5.98 -7.84 -7.34
C VAL A 141 6.24 -9.33 -7.54
N ASP A 142 7.23 -9.63 -8.37
CA ASP A 142 7.64 -10.98 -8.71
C ASP A 142 9.15 -11.15 -8.49
N GLY A 143 9.54 -12.22 -7.80
CA GLY A 143 10.91 -12.47 -7.40
C GLY A 143 11.32 -11.71 -6.14
N SER A 144 12.62 -11.59 -5.91
CA SER A 144 13.20 -10.87 -4.77
C SER A 144 14.62 -10.37 -5.09
N GLY A 145 15.12 -9.42 -4.30
CA GLY A 145 16.49 -8.91 -4.42
C GLY A 145 16.79 -8.24 -5.77
N ASN A 146 17.78 -8.76 -6.50
CA ASN A 146 18.18 -8.22 -7.81
C ASN A 146 17.35 -8.76 -8.98
N SER A 147 16.60 -9.84 -8.77
CA SER A 147 15.77 -10.49 -9.79
C SER A 147 14.29 -10.10 -9.66
N VAL A 148 14.03 -8.89 -9.16
CA VAL A 148 12.69 -8.35 -9.00
C VAL A 148 12.14 -7.87 -10.35
N SER A 149 10.90 -8.23 -10.62
CA SER A 149 10.10 -7.70 -11.72
C SER A 149 8.70 -7.34 -11.24
N PHE A 150 8.02 -6.47 -11.99
CA PHE A 150 6.73 -5.91 -11.62
C PHE A 150 5.72 -6.24 -12.71
N ILE A 151 4.61 -6.87 -12.32
CA ILE A 151 3.56 -7.27 -13.26
C ILE A 151 2.35 -6.40 -13.00
N GLY A 152 1.94 -5.62 -14.00
CA GLY A 152 0.76 -4.78 -13.94
C GLY A 152 -0.01 -4.83 -15.24
N CYS A 153 -1.17 -4.20 -15.25
CA CYS A 153 -2.06 -4.21 -16.39
C CYS A 153 -2.43 -2.77 -16.78
N ALA A 154 -2.42 -2.46 -18.08
CA ALA A 154 -2.83 -1.14 -18.58
C ALA A 154 -3.40 -1.21 -20.00
N MET A 155 -4.12 -0.16 -20.40
CA MET A 155 -4.57 0.05 -21.77
C MET A 155 -3.48 0.74 -22.60
N ASP A 156 -3.14 0.19 -23.76
CA ASP A 156 -2.31 0.81 -24.79
C ASP A 156 -3.21 1.17 -25.99
N GLY A 157 -3.61 2.44 -26.06
CA GLY A 157 -4.70 2.88 -26.92
C GLY A 157 -6.02 2.18 -26.54
N ALA A 158 -6.56 1.39 -27.45
CA ALA A 158 -7.81 0.64 -27.24
C ALA A 158 -7.60 -0.82 -26.80
N ARG A 159 -6.34 -1.26 -26.66
CA ARG A 159 -6.02 -2.67 -26.40
C ARG A 159 -5.49 -2.85 -24.98
N PRO A 160 -5.99 -3.84 -24.22
CA PRO A 160 -5.47 -4.13 -22.89
C PRO A 160 -4.21 -5.01 -22.98
N TYR A 161 -3.20 -4.67 -22.18
CA TYR A 161 -1.95 -5.42 -22.08
C TYR A 161 -1.58 -5.69 -20.62
N LEU A 162 -1.00 -6.87 -20.39
CA LEU A 162 -0.19 -7.11 -19.21
C LEU A 162 1.25 -6.73 -19.51
N TYR A 163 1.88 -6.04 -18.57
CA TYR A 163 3.27 -5.62 -18.62
C TYR A 163 4.04 -6.34 -17.54
N ARG A 164 5.23 -6.83 -17.87
CA ARG A 164 6.25 -7.25 -16.92
C ARG A 164 7.46 -6.35 -17.08
N VAL A 165 7.80 -5.64 -16.02
CA VAL A 165 8.87 -4.65 -15.97
C VAL A 165 9.97 -5.19 -15.07
N ASP A 166 11.15 -5.48 -15.61
CA ASP A 166 12.29 -5.88 -14.77
C ASP A 166 12.89 -4.64 -14.10
N LYS A 167 13.20 -4.73 -12.81
CA LYS A 167 13.77 -3.61 -12.04
C LYS A 167 15.00 -3.00 -12.71
N ASN A 168 15.88 -3.85 -13.22
CA ASN A 168 17.15 -3.44 -13.82
C ASN A 168 17.01 -3.03 -15.29
N ASN A 169 15.82 -3.16 -15.90
CA ASN A 169 15.58 -2.86 -17.29
C ASN A 169 14.15 -2.29 -17.52
N PRO A 170 13.82 -1.14 -16.90
CA PRO A 170 12.48 -0.56 -16.98
C PRO A 170 12.12 -0.03 -18.38
N ASN A 171 13.11 0.14 -19.26
CA ASN A 171 12.93 0.73 -20.59
C ASN A 171 12.39 -0.25 -21.64
N THR A 172 12.47 -1.55 -21.38
CA THR A 172 12.04 -2.58 -22.34
C THR A 172 11.13 -3.61 -21.68
N PRO A 173 9.92 -3.18 -21.25
CA PRO A 173 8.99 -4.08 -20.58
C PRO A 173 8.51 -5.18 -21.54
N GLN A 174 8.41 -6.40 -21.03
CA GLN A 174 7.70 -7.46 -21.72
C GLN A 174 6.21 -7.16 -21.68
N ARG A 175 5.48 -7.48 -22.76
CA ARG A 175 4.03 -7.29 -22.80
C ARG A 175 3.30 -8.44 -23.47
N VAL A 176 2.09 -8.71 -23.01
CA VAL A 176 1.17 -9.69 -23.58
C VAL A 176 -0.22 -9.06 -23.71
N GLU A 177 -0.80 -9.09 -24.90
CA GLU A 177 -2.17 -8.63 -25.14
C GLU A 177 -3.16 -9.58 -24.46
N ILE A 178 -4.18 -9.03 -23.81
CA ILE A 178 -5.24 -9.81 -23.16
C ILE A 178 -6.58 -9.58 -23.86
N ASN A 179 -7.52 -10.50 -23.67
CA ASN A 179 -8.81 -10.53 -24.37
C ASN A 179 -9.98 -9.99 -23.54
N PHE A 180 -9.71 -9.44 -22.35
CA PHE A 180 -10.69 -8.77 -21.50
C PHE A 180 -10.16 -7.41 -21.04
N PRO A 181 -11.03 -6.44 -20.71
CA PRO A 181 -10.60 -5.10 -20.35
C PRO A 181 -9.73 -5.08 -19.09
N CYS A 182 -8.75 -4.17 -19.13
CA CYS A 182 -7.90 -3.85 -18.02
C CYS A 182 -8.30 -2.51 -17.40
N ASP A 183 -8.78 -2.55 -16.17
CA ASP A 183 -9.13 -1.34 -15.41
C ASP A 183 -8.76 -1.46 -13.92
N ALA A 184 -9.16 -0.47 -13.12
CA ALA A 184 -8.89 -0.40 -11.68
C ALA A 184 -9.52 -1.52 -10.84
N THR A 185 -10.35 -2.38 -11.43
CA THR A 185 -10.92 -3.57 -10.77
C THR A 185 -10.19 -4.86 -11.15
N THR A 186 -9.19 -4.79 -12.04
CA THR A 186 -8.34 -5.93 -12.41
C THR A 186 -7.47 -6.33 -11.23
N LEU A 187 -7.51 -7.60 -10.86
CA LEU A 187 -6.74 -8.18 -9.78
C LEU A 187 -5.70 -9.14 -10.34
N ILE A 188 -4.48 -9.04 -9.81
CA ILE A 188 -3.37 -9.94 -10.14
C ILE A 188 -2.99 -10.63 -8.85
N THR A 189 -2.96 -11.95 -8.86
CA THR A 189 -2.66 -12.74 -7.66
C THR A 189 -1.15 -12.85 -7.45
N ASP A 190 -0.78 -13.18 -6.22
CA ASP A 190 0.57 -13.69 -5.94
C ASP A 190 0.85 -14.97 -6.74
N ARG A 191 2.14 -15.24 -6.97
CA ARG A 191 2.58 -16.49 -7.58
C ARG A 191 2.45 -17.62 -6.57
N LYS A 192 1.78 -18.71 -6.94
CA LYS A 192 1.66 -19.91 -6.09
C LYS A 192 2.08 -21.18 -6.86
N PRO A 193 3.07 -21.95 -6.37
CA PRO A 193 4.02 -21.62 -5.29
C PRO A 193 4.88 -20.39 -5.63
N ALA A 194 5.40 -19.69 -4.62
CA ALA A 194 6.28 -18.53 -4.82
C ALA A 194 7.51 -18.91 -5.69
N GLY A 195 7.99 -17.98 -6.52
CA GLY A 195 9.11 -18.19 -7.43
C GLY A 195 8.82 -19.08 -8.66
N THR A 196 8.19 -20.24 -8.50
CA THR A 196 8.09 -21.26 -9.58
C THR A 196 6.68 -21.48 -10.14
N GLY A 197 5.66 -20.96 -9.47
CA GLY A 197 4.27 -21.26 -9.76
C GLY A 197 3.58 -20.38 -10.80
N THR A 198 2.26 -20.38 -10.73
CA THR A 198 1.36 -19.65 -11.63
C THR A 198 0.79 -18.42 -10.93
N ARG A 199 0.51 -17.38 -11.72
CA ARG A 199 -0.33 -16.23 -11.31
C ARG A 199 -1.64 -16.25 -12.06
N TRP A 200 -2.69 -15.75 -11.44
CA TRP A 200 -3.95 -15.47 -12.11
C TRP A 200 -4.14 -13.97 -12.23
N VAL A 201 -4.70 -13.55 -13.37
CA VAL A 201 -5.13 -12.18 -13.62
C VAL A 201 -6.59 -12.25 -13.97
N TRP A 202 -7.43 -11.42 -13.34
CA TRP A 202 -8.85 -11.43 -13.61
C TRP A 202 -9.48 -10.08 -13.36
N THR A 203 -10.57 -9.82 -14.07
CA THR A 203 -11.42 -8.64 -13.88
C THR A 203 -12.83 -9.13 -13.58
N PRO A 204 -13.39 -8.80 -12.40
CA PRO A 204 -14.71 -9.28 -11.98
C PRO A 204 -15.78 -9.10 -13.06
N GLY A 205 -16.50 -10.17 -13.36
CA GLY A 205 -17.56 -10.17 -14.36
C GLY A 205 -17.11 -10.12 -15.83
N ARG A 206 -15.81 -10.01 -16.13
CA ARG A 206 -15.32 -9.78 -17.50
C ARG A 206 -14.46 -10.91 -18.05
N GLY A 207 -13.48 -11.38 -17.30
CA GLY A 207 -12.57 -12.42 -17.79
C GLY A 207 -11.41 -12.69 -16.86
N LEU A 208 -10.65 -13.72 -17.19
CA LEU A 208 -9.50 -14.15 -16.43
C LEU A 208 -8.48 -14.89 -17.31
N LEU A 209 -7.25 -14.96 -16.83
CA LEU A 209 -6.19 -15.74 -17.41
C LEU A 209 -5.21 -16.23 -16.34
N SER A 210 -4.38 -17.19 -16.71
CA SER A 210 -3.27 -17.68 -15.91
C SER A 210 -1.94 -17.45 -16.64
N LEU A 211 -0.90 -17.15 -15.86
CA LEU A 211 0.46 -16.89 -16.33
C LEU A 211 1.46 -17.82 -15.64
N ASP A 212 2.41 -18.36 -16.40
CA ASP A 212 3.57 -19.04 -15.83
C ASP A 212 4.68 -18.08 -15.38
N ALA A 213 5.76 -18.64 -14.82
CA ALA A 213 6.91 -17.88 -14.34
C ALA A 213 7.67 -17.12 -15.44
N ASN A 214 7.52 -17.53 -16.69
CA ASN A 214 8.13 -16.92 -17.86
C ASN A 214 7.22 -15.87 -18.51
N PHE A 215 6.14 -15.45 -17.81
CA PHE A 215 5.18 -14.48 -18.30
C PHE A 215 4.41 -14.94 -19.55
N LYS A 216 4.23 -16.26 -19.69
CA LYS A 216 3.43 -16.85 -20.77
C LYS A 216 2.02 -17.18 -20.29
N VAL A 217 1.02 -16.80 -21.09
CA VAL A 217 -0.37 -17.17 -20.85
C VAL A 217 -0.56 -18.66 -21.07
N LEU A 218 -1.06 -19.35 -20.05
CA LEU A 218 -1.35 -20.79 -20.10
C LEU A 218 -2.83 -21.06 -20.42
N TYR A 219 -3.71 -20.20 -19.93
CA TYR A 219 -5.15 -20.26 -20.13
C TYR A 219 -5.73 -18.85 -20.09
N SER A 220 -6.78 -18.61 -20.87
CA SER A 220 -7.59 -17.41 -20.78
C SER A 220 -9.05 -17.73 -21.10
N ALA A 221 -9.97 -17.06 -20.41
CA ALA A 221 -11.38 -17.13 -20.69
C ALA A 221 -12.06 -15.78 -20.43
N ASN A 222 -13.05 -15.48 -21.28
CA ASN A 222 -14.03 -14.45 -20.99
C ASN A 222 -15.14 -15.10 -20.18
N GLY A 223 -15.44 -14.55 -19.01
CA GLY A 223 -16.36 -15.19 -18.09
C GLY A 223 -16.74 -14.30 -16.92
N ALA A 224 -17.97 -14.46 -16.46
CA ALA A 224 -18.51 -13.73 -15.32
C ALA A 224 -18.05 -14.36 -14.00
N VAL A 225 -16.74 -14.32 -13.72
CA VAL A 225 -16.20 -14.73 -12.43
C VAL A 225 -16.47 -13.63 -11.41
N GLU A 226 -17.11 -13.99 -10.30
CA GLU A 226 -17.39 -13.06 -9.20
C GLU A 226 -16.14 -12.90 -8.31
N ASN A 227 -15.44 -13.99 -8.03
CA ASN A 227 -14.18 -13.98 -7.29
C ASN A 227 -13.25 -15.14 -7.67
N LEU A 228 -11.96 -14.94 -7.41
CA LEU A 228 -10.89 -15.91 -7.67
C LEU A 228 -9.91 -15.92 -6.49
N VAL A 229 -9.66 -17.10 -5.95
CA VAL A 229 -8.66 -17.35 -4.90
C VAL A 229 -7.71 -18.45 -5.35
N VAL A 230 -6.41 -18.31 -5.07
CA VAL A 230 -5.39 -19.25 -5.57
C VAL A 230 -4.94 -20.18 -4.46
N ALA A 231 -5.03 -21.49 -4.72
CA ALA A 231 -4.50 -22.54 -3.88
C ALA A 231 -2.96 -22.54 -3.92
N ALA A 232 -2.33 -23.14 -2.91
CA ALA A 232 -0.87 -23.13 -2.78
C ALA A 232 -0.09 -23.75 -3.97
N ASP A 233 -0.71 -24.59 -4.78
CA ASP A 233 -0.12 -25.23 -5.97
C ASP A 233 -0.38 -24.46 -7.28
N GLY A 234 -1.08 -23.32 -7.21
CA GLY A 234 -1.40 -22.48 -8.38
C GLY A 234 -2.75 -22.77 -9.02
N ASN A 235 -3.49 -23.80 -8.59
CA ASN A 235 -4.89 -23.96 -8.98
C ASN A 235 -5.74 -22.82 -8.41
N ALA A 236 -6.83 -22.47 -9.07
CA ALA A 236 -7.74 -21.42 -8.63
C ALA A 236 -9.09 -21.99 -8.21
N PHE A 237 -9.59 -21.51 -7.07
CA PHE A 237 -11.00 -21.55 -6.73
C PHE A 237 -11.68 -20.39 -7.45
N LEU A 238 -12.51 -20.71 -8.44
CA LEU A 238 -13.35 -19.75 -9.13
C LEU A 238 -14.77 -19.92 -8.61
N TYR A 239 -15.43 -18.83 -8.25
CA TYR A 239 -16.87 -18.89 -8.09
C TYR A 239 -17.57 -17.75 -8.82
N ASN A 240 -18.76 -18.08 -9.27
CA ASN A 240 -19.62 -17.22 -10.06
C ASN A 240 -21.06 -17.41 -9.58
N VAL A 241 -22.04 -16.94 -10.35
CA VAL A 241 -23.47 -17.09 -10.03
C VAL A 241 -23.97 -18.54 -10.02
N THR A 242 -23.28 -19.50 -10.64
CA THR A 242 -23.72 -20.90 -10.79
C THR A 242 -23.10 -21.84 -9.76
N GLY A 243 -21.86 -21.58 -9.34
CA GLY A 243 -21.19 -22.47 -8.38
C GLY A 243 -19.75 -22.09 -8.05
N LEU A 244 -19.10 -23.01 -7.35
CA LEU A 244 -17.68 -23.00 -6.99
C LEU A 244 -16.93 -24.08 -7.78
N TYR A 245 -15.79 -23.73 -8.36
CA TYR A 245 -14.99 -24.56 -9.25
C TYR A 245 -13.54 -24.56 -8.79
N LEU A 246 -12.88 -25.72 -8.78
CA LEU A 246 -11.43 -25.81 -8.71
C LEU A 246 -10.87 -25.99 -10.11
N VAL A 247 -10.08 -25.04 -10.58
CA VAL A 247 -9.57 -24.98 -11.94
C VAL A 247 -8.05 -24.95 -11.95
N THR A 248 -7.44 -25.76 -12.83
CA THR A 248 -5.99 -25.77 -13.00
C THR A 248 -5.51 -24.55 -13.79
N PRO A 249 -4.22 -24.19 -13.71
CA PRO A 249 -3.61 -23.18 -14.58
C PRO A 249 -3.85 -23.37 -16.07
N LYS A 250 -4.19 -24.57 -16.54
CA LYS A 250 -4.49 -24.87 -17.94
C LYS A 250 -5.97 -24.80 -18.29
N GLY A 251 -6.81 -24.30 -17.37
CA GLY A 251 -8.25 -24.18 -17.57
C GLY A 251 -9.06 -25.46 -17.35
N GLN A 252 -8.42 -26.55 -16.89
CA GLN A 252 -9.15 -27.80 -16.62
C GLN A 252 -9.87 -27.71 -15.27
N VAL A 253 -11.19 -27.92 -15.27
CA VAL A 253 -11.98 -28.05 -14.05
C VAL A 253 -11.68 -29.41 -13.41
N ARG A 254 -11.17 -29.40 -12.18
CA ARG A 254 -10.93 -30.62 -11.40
C ARG A 254 -12.20 -31.13 -10.75
N TRP A 255 -12.97 -30.21 -10.18
CA TRP A 255 -14.30 -30.47 -9.65
C TRP A 255 -15.10 -29.17 -9.61
N SER A 256 -16.42 -29.31 -9.53
CA SER A 256 -17.36 -28.21 -9.42
C SER A 256 -18.48 -28.54 -8.43
N ARG A 257 -18.94 -27.52 -7.73
CA ARG A 257 -20.07 -27.58 -6.82
C ARG A 257 -21.05 -26.46 -7.16
N GLU A 258 -22.22 -26.82 -7.68
CA GLU A 258 -23.26 -25.84 -8.02
C GLU A 258 -24.12 -25.48 -6.80
N TYR A 259 -24.73 -24.29 -6.82
CA TYR A 259 -25.64 -23.88 -5.76
C TYR A 259 -27.04 -24.48 -5.90
N THR A 260 -27.45 -24.81 -7.13
CA THR A 260 -28.77 -25.36 -7.45
C THR A 260 -28.63 -26.47 -8.50
N GLY A 261 -29.58 -27.42 -8.53
CA GLY A 261 -29.70 -28.40 -9.63
C GLY A 261 -28.72 -29.58 -9.63
N ALA A 262 -27.60 -29.53 -8.90
CA ALA A 262 -26.64 -30.63 -8.82
C ALA A 262 -27.08 -31.76 -7.86
N ALA A 263 -26.49 -32.96 -8.04
CA ALA A 263 -26.71 -34.11 -7.16
C ALA A 263 -26.23 -33.86 -5.70
N ASN A 264 -25.23 -32.99 -5.52
CA ASN A 264 -24.68 -32.59 -4.21
C ASN A 264 -24.44 -31.07 -4.19
N PRO A 265 -25.48 -30.23 -4.03
CA PRO A 265 -25.33 -28.78 -4.09
C PRO A 265 -24.50 -28.25 -2.91
N LEU A 266 -23.91 -27.06 -3.06
CA LEU A 266 -23.48 -26.29 -1.89
C LEU A 266 -24.72 -25.67 -1.23
N PRO A 267 -24.81 -25.69 0.11
CA PRO A 267 -25.97 -25.15 0.83
C PRO A 267 -26.11 -23.63 0.71
N GLY A 268 -25.07 -22.91 0.27
CA GLY A 268 -25.11 -21.47 0.12
C GLY A 268 -24.01 -20.95 -0.80
N ARG A 269 -23.94 -19.63 -0.93
CA ARG A 269 -22.88 -18.93 -1.67
C ARG A 269 -21.67 -18.68 -0.76
N PRO A 270 -20.45 -18.56 -1.29
CA PRO A 270 -19.29 -18.19 -0.47
C PRO A 270 -19.50 -16.90 0.31
N ALA A 271 -19.25 -16.95 1.63
CA ALA A 271 -19.28 -15.80 2.55
C ALA A 271 -17.89 -15.12 2.68
N GLY A 272 -16.90 -15.61 1.95
CA GLY A 272 -15.51 -15.19 1.96
C GLY A 272 -14.65 -16.16 1.16
N ASP A 273 -13.35 -15.95 1.23
CA ASP A 273 -12.40 -16.69 0.40
C ASP A 273 -12.24 -18.16 0.86
N PRO A 274 -12.37 -19.14 -0.06
CA PRO A 274 -12.01 -20.53 0.23
C PRO A 274 -10.51 -20.67 0.51
N VAL A 275 -10.14 -21.51 1.47
CA VAL A 275 -8.72 -21.69 1.85
C VAL A 275 -8.30 -23.15 1.67
N HIS A 276 -7.25 -23.37 0.88
CA HIS A 276 -6.56 -24.66 0.77
C HIS A 276 -5.56 -24.81 1.91
N ILE A 277 -5.80 -25.77 2.81
CA ILE A 277 -4.93 -26.04 3.94
C ILE A 277 -3.80 -26.99 3.52
N THR A 278 -2.56 -26.53 3.69
CA THR A 278 -1.35 -27.27 3.26
C THR A 278 -0.55 -27.86 4.41
N SER A 279 -0.90 -27.55 5.66
CA SER A 279 -0.14 -27.97 6.84
C SER A 279 -1.05 -28.33 8.02
N GLY A 280 -0.47 -29.02 9.01
CA GLY A 280 -1.20 -29.44 10.21
C GLY A 280 -2.19 -30.59 9.95
N THR A 281 -3.09 -30.82 10.90
CA THR A 281 -4.02 -31.97 10.89
C THR A 281 -5.15 -31.84 9.86
N GLN A 282 -5.32 -30.66 9.27
CA GLN A 282 -6.33 -30.38 8.23
C GLN A 282 -5.71 -30.30 6.82
N ALA A 283 -4.42 -30.64 6.66
CA ALA A 283 -3.75 -30.60 5.36
C ALA A 283 -4.48 -31.43 4.29
N GLY A 284 -4.51 -30.92 3.06
CA GLY A 284 -5.20 -31.53 1.92
C GLY A 284 -6.71 -31.25 1.87
N LYS A 285 -7.21 -30.33 2.70
CA LYS A 285 -8.62 -29.94 2.74
C LYS A 285 -8.83 -28.51 2.27
N VAL A 286 -10.04 -28.23 1.79
CA VAL A 286 -10.50 -26.89 1.46
C VAL A 286 -11.60 -26.50 2.43
N PHE A 287 -11.44 -25.35 3.07
CA PHE A 287 -12.47 -24.78 3.93
C PHE A 287 -13.19 -23.70 3.13
N VAL A 288 -14.50 -23.86 2.97
CA VAL A 288 -15.35 -22.94 2.22
C VAL A 288 -16.35 -22.30 3.18
N PRO A 289 -16.20 -21.01 3.53
CA PRO A 289 -17.21 -20.31 4.33
C PRO A 289 -18.42 -20.02 3.43
N LEU A 290 -19.62 -20.36 3.89
CA LEU A 290 -20.86 -20.23 3.13
C LEU A 290 -21.88 -19.39 3.87
N ARG A 291 -22.62 -18.61 3.10
CA ARG A 291 -23.80 -17.85 3.50
C ARG A 291 -25.01 -18.48 2.83
N GLU A 292 -25.86 -19.10 3.64
CA GLU A 292 -27.14 -19.64 3.21
C GLU A 292 -28.24 -18.68 3.64
N GLU A 293 -29.00 -18.18 2.68
CA GLU A 293 -30.07 -17.21 2.91
C GLU A 293 -31.40 -17.93 3.05
N HIS A 294 -32.11 -17.66 4.15
CA HIS A 294 -33.49 -18.07 4.38
C HIS A 294 -34.39 -16.83 4.47
N THR A 295 -35.71 -17.05 4.54
CA THR A 295 -36.70 -15.95 4.59
C THR A 295 -36.49 -15.03 5.80
N GLU A 296 -36.12 -15.59 6.95
CA GLU A 296 -36.05 -14.86 8.23
C GLU A 296 -34.66 -14.84 8.85
N THR A 297 -33.74 -15.69 8.36
CA THR A 297 -32.40 -15.87 8.92
C THR A 297 -31.36 -16.07 7.83
N VAL A 298 -30.09 -15.88 8.19
CA VAL A 298 -28.94 -16.23 7.37
C VAL A 298 -28.07 -17.19 8.17
N ASN A 299 -27.87 -18.39 7.64
CA ASN A 299 -27.00 -19.39 8.24
C ASN A 299 -25.59 -19.26 7.70
N LEU A 300 -24.63 -19.08 8.60
CA LEU A 300 -23.21 -19.18 8.28
C LEU A 300 -22.73 -20.60 8.54
N ARG A 301 -22.18 -21.21 7.49
CA ARG A 301 -21.65 -22.58 7.53
C ARG A 301 -20.23 -22.62 7.01
N VAL A 302 -19.50 -23.67 7.36
CA VAL A 302 -18.24 -24.04 6.69
C VAL A 302 -18.36 -25.44 6.14
N VAL A 303 -18.23 -25.57 4.83
CA VAL A 303 -18.11 -26.88 4.17
C VAL A 303 -16.64 -27.20 4.00
N VAL A 304 -16.27 -28.43 4.34
CA VAL A 304 -14.91 -28.94 4.15
C VAL A 304 -14.90 -29.92 2.99
N LEU A 305 -14.11 -29.62 1.98
CA LEU A 305 -13.94 -30.45 0.79
C LEU A 305 -12.56 -31.13 0.78
N ASP A 306 -12.50 -32.33 0.20
CA ASP A 306 -11.25 -32.99 -0.12
C ASP A 306 -10.61 -32.32 -1.34
N TYR A 307 -9.41 -31.75 -1.17
CA TYR A 307 -8.71 -31.06 -2.25
C TYR A 307 -8.25 -32.02 -3.36
N ALA A 308 -7.89 -33.25 -2.99
CA ALA A 308 -7.29 -34.24 -3.89
C ALA A 308 -8.32 -35.12 -4.60
N THR A 309 -9.61 -34.93 -4.30
CA THR A 309 -10.69 -35.75 -4.86
C THR A 309 -10.66 -35.84 -6.38
N THR A 310 -11.03 -37.03 -6.88
CA THR A 310 -11.29 -37.29 -8.30
C THR A 310 -12.78 -37.28 -8.62
N ASP A 311 -13.65 -37.05 -7.62
CA ASP A 311 -15.09 -36.86 -7.84
C ASP A 311 -15.31 -35.51 -8.56
N PRO A 312 -15.87 -35.49 -9.77
CA PRO A 312 -16.12 -34.26 -10.52
C PRO A 312 -17.09 -33.31 -9.79
N ASN A 313 -17.91 -33.82 -8.87
CA ASN A 313 -18.82 -33.00 -8.05
C ASN A 313 -18.15 -32.50 -6.76
N GLY A 314 -16.88 -32.83 -6.52
CA GLY A 314 -16.18 -32.51 -5.28
C GLY A 314 -16.67 -33.36 -4.09
N LYS A 315 -15.74 -33.89 -3.30
CA LYS A 315 -16.07 -34.73 -2.15
C LYS A 315 -16.14 -33.90 -0.87
N GLN A 316 -17.33 -33.81 -0.29
CA GLN A 316 -17.53 -33.21 1.04
C GLN A 316 -17.08 -34.18 2.13
N LEU A 317 -16.26 -33.67 3.04
CA LEU A 317 -15.73 -34.41 4.19
C LEU A 317 -16.48 -34.07 5.47
N ALA A 318 -16.86 -32.80 5.62
CA ALA A 318 -17.57 -32.30 6.80
C ALA A 318 -18.36 -31.03 6.46
N GLN A 319 -19.29 -30.70 7.35
CA GLN A 319 -19.97 -29.41 7.39
C GLN A 319 -20.07 -28.97 8.85
N TYR A 320 -19.80 -27.70 9.09
CA TYR A 320 -19.92 -27.08 10.41
C TYR A 320 -20.91 -25.92 10.35
N GLU A 321 -21.85 -25.92 11.28
CA GLU A 321 -22.68 -24.74 11.56
C GLU A 321 -21.86 -23.74 12.36
N ILE A 322 -21.86 -22.46 11.96
CA ILE A 322 -21.06 -21.42 12.62
C ILE A 322 -21.94 -20.52 13.45
N ASP A 323 -22.90 -19.87 12.80
CA ASP A 323 -23.77 -18.88 13.43
C ASP A 323 -25.06 -18.72 12.62
N GLU A 324 -26.10 -18.21 13.28
CA GLU A 324 -27.35 -17.80 12.65
C GLU A 324 -27.50 -16.29 12.83
N LEU A 325 -27.57 -15.56 11.72
CA LEU A 325 -27.59 -14.11 11.68
C LEU A 325 -28.94 -13.57 11.23
N ASN A 326 -29.23 -12.32 11.60
CA ASN A 326 -30.31 -11.58 10.98
C ASN A 326 -30.01 -11.37 9.48
N PRO A 327 -31.01 -11.39 8.57
CA PRO A 327 -30.77 -11.30 7.13
C PRO A 327 -30.01 -10.06 6.66
N ILE A 328 -30.20 -8.94 7.36
CA ILE A 328 -29.56 -7.65 7.07
C ILE A 328 -28.16 -7.51 7.69
N GLN A 329 -27.73 -8.48 8.50
CA GLN A 329 -26.46 -8.42 9.20
C GLN A 329 -25.31 -8.84 8.26
N ALA A 330 -24.37 -7.94 8.06
CA ALA A 330 -23.17 -8.23 7.28
C ALA A 330 -22.17 -9.07 8.08
N ALA A 331 -21.46 -9.95 7.37
CA ALA A 331 -20.47 -10.85 7.94
C ALA A 331 -19.20 -10.90 7.08
N TRP A 332 -18.06 -11.05 7.76
CA TRP A 332 -16.73 -11.19 7.16
C TRP A 332 -16.06 -12.41 7.75
N THR A 333 -15.34 -13.15 6.91
CA THR A 333 -14.73 -14.43 7.32
C THR A 333 -13.27 -14.45 6.92
N ALA A 334 -12.42 -15.01 7.78
CA ALA A 334 -11.03 -15.31 7.49
C ALA A 334 -10.61 -16.57 8.25
N PHE A 335 -9.64 -17.32 7.73
CA PHE A 335 -9.11 -18.52 8.39
C PHE A 335 -7.66 -18.34 8.77
N ASN A 336 -7.22 -19.02 9.83
CA ASN A 336 -5.80 -19.24 10.02
C ASN A 336 -5.25 -20.25 9.00
N ASP A 337 -3.94 -20.23 8.75
CA ASP A 337 -3.32 -21.06 7.71
C ASP A 337 -3.46 -22.58 7.94
N THR A 338 -3.75 -22.99 9.18
CA THR A 338 -3.97 -24.40 9.55
C THR A 338 -5.42 -24.87 9.43
N GLY A 339 -6.36 -23.96 9.16
CA GLY A 339 -7.80 -24.26 9.07
C GLY A 339 -8.42 -24.73 10.39
N THR A 340 -7.79 -24.45 11.53
CA THR A 340 -8.29 -24.84 12.85
C THR A 340 -9.14 -23.74 13.49
N VAL A 341 -8.97 -22.49 13.05
CA VAL A 341 -9.70 -21.33 13.55
C VAL A 341 -10.20 -20.50 12.38
N MET A 342 -11.47 -20.12 12.43
CA MET A 342 -12.08 -19.07 11.61
C MET A 342 -12.31 -17.84 12.46
N TYR A 343 -11.98 -16.68 11.93
CA TYR A 343 -12.37 -15.38 12.47
C TYR A 343 -13.65 -14.93 11.76
N LEU A 344 -14.69 -14.67 12.55
CA LEU A 344 -15.98 -14.18 12.10
C LEU A 344 -16.17 -12.75 12.60
N GLY A 345 -16.22 -11.80 11.66
CA GLY A 345 -16.57 -10.41 11.91
C GLY A 345 -18.04 -10.20 11.62
N THR A 346 -18.77 -9.55 12.53
CA THR A 346 -20.18 -9.19 12.35
C THR A 346 -20.42 -7.73 12.71
N GLN A 347 -21.33 -7.08 11.99
CA GLN A 347 -21.67 -5.66 12.20
C GLN A 347 -23.04 -5.51 12.85
N GLN A 348 -23.15 -4.70 13.91
CA GLN A 348 -24.44 -4.32 14.50
C GLN A 348 -24.39 -2.85 14.94
N GLN A 349 -25.41 -2.06 14.57
CA GLN A 349 -25.57 -0.66 15.01
C GLN A 349 -24.31 0.22 14.84
N GLY A 350 -23.57 0.06 13.75
CA GLY A 350 -22.37 0.87 13.48
C GLY A 350 -21.10 0.47 14.24
N SER A 351 -21.13 -0.61 15.03
CA SER A 351 -19.94 -1.25 15.61
C SER A 351 -19.74 -2.65 15.07
N ALA A 352 -18.48 -3.03 14.87
CA ALA A 352 -18.07 -4.38 14.52
C ALA A 352 -17.76 -5.20 15.77
N THR A 353 -17.93 -6.51 15.68
CA THR A 353 -17.44 -7.48 16.68
C THR A 353 -16.74 -8.60 15.93
N VAL A 354 -15.64 -9.09 16.48
CA VAL A 354 -14.89 -10.21 15.90
C VAL A 354 -14.85 -11.34 16.91
N ARG A 355 -15.07 -12.57 16.45
CA ARG A 355 -14.99 -13.77 17.28
C ARG A 355 -14.17 -14.85 16.59
N ALA A 356 -13.52 -15.70 17.37
CA ALA A 356 -12.81 -16.86 16.86
C ALA A 356 -13.59 -18.16 17.08
N CYS A 357 -13.67 -18.94 16.02
CA CYS A 357 -14.43 -20.17 15.90
C CYS A 357 -13.48 -21.34 15.65
N ALA A 358 -13.41 -22.29 16.58
CA ALA A 358 -12.63 -23.51 16.42
C ALA A 358 -13.38 -24.59 15.64
N PHE A 359 -12.64 -25.37 14.85
CA PHE A 359 -13.16 -26.52 14.11
C PHE A 359 -12.65 -27.86 14.66
N GLY A 360 -13.51 -28.88 14.61
CA GLY A 360 -13.16 -30.23 15.07
C GLY A 360 -14.35 -31.18 15.05
N ALA A 361 -14.07 -32.48 14.99
CA ALA A 361 -15.10 -33.50 15.11
C ALA A 361 -15.84 -33.33 16.44
N ASN A 362 -17.17 -33.28 16.39
CA ASN A 362 -18.09 -33.11 17.53
C ASN A 362 -18.03 -31.74 18.23
N LEU A 363 -17.42 -30.72 17.64
CA LEU A 363 -17.56 -29.36 18.16
C LEU A 363 -18.93 -28.79 17.76
N PRO A 364 -19.70 -28.21 18.70
CA PRO A 364 -20.97 -27.57 18.40
C PRO A 364 -20.77 -26.21 17.70
N ALA A 365 -21.85 -25.58 17.21
CA ALA A 365 -21.77 -24.32 16.46
C ALA A 365 -21.06 -23.19 17.24
N CYS A 366 -20.40 -22.27 16.54
CA CYS A 366 -19.64 -21.15 17.12
C CYS A 366 -20.54 -19.99 17.63
N VAL A 367 -21.46 -20.35 18.52
CA VAL A 367 -22.46 -19.44 19.09
C VAL A 367 -22.21 -19.21 20.57
N ALA A 368 -22.92 -18.23 21.15
CA ALA A 368 -22.67 -17.80 22.52
C ALA A 368 -22.86 -18.90 23.58
N SER A 369 -23.77 -19.84 23.32
CA SER A 369 -24.07 -20.99 24.17
C SER A 369 -22.97 -22.07 24.17
N ASN A 370 -21.97 -21.98 23.28
CA ASN A 370 -20.99 -23.03 23.02
C ASN A 370 -19.54 -22.53 23.19
N PRO A 371 -19.02 -22.41 24.43
CA PRO A 371 -17.69 -21.87 24.69
C PRO A 371 -16.53 -22.78 24.21
N GLN A 372 -16.82 -24.04 23.85
CA GLN A 372 -15.82 -24.96 23.32
C GLN A 372 -15.45 -24.65 21.85
N SER A 373 -16.41 -24.15 21.07
CA SER A 373 -16.21 -23.77 19.67
C SER A 373 -16.03 -22.26 19.53
N ARG A 374 -16.70 -21.43 20.34
CA ARG A 374 -16.44 -19.99 20.43
C ARG A 374 -15.30 -19.71 21.40
N LEU A 375 -14.10 -19.54 20.85
CA LEU A 375 -12.85 -19.36 21.61
C LEU A 375 -12.81 -18.04 22.38
N TRP A 376 -13.22 -16.96 21.72
CA TRP A 376 -13.31 -15.61 22.29
C TRP A 376 -14.21 -14.73 21.40
N ILE A 377 -14.61 -13.59 21.94
CA ILE A 377 -15.27 -12.50 21.24
C ILE A 377 -14.61 -11.18 21.67
N SER A 378 -14.39 -10.28 20.73
CA SER A 378 -13.82 -8.96 20.97
C SER A 378 -14.82 -8.06 21.70
N ASP A 379 -14.29 -7.03 22.36
CA ASP A 379 -15.08 -5.84 22.67
C ASP A 379 -15.59 -5.18 21.36
N PRO A 380 -16.64 -4.34 21.41
CA PRO A 380 -17.12 -3.61 20.25
C PRO A 380 -16.03 -2.74 19.62
N ILE A 381 -15.83 -2.89 18.33
CA ILE A 381 -14.84 -2.16 17.53
C ILE A 381 -15.56 -1.06 16.76
N PRO A 382 -15.24 0.23 16.97
CA PRO A 382 -15.89 1.32 16.27
C PRO A 382 -15.68 1.27 14.75
N GLY A 383 -16.74 1.60 14.01
CA GLY A 383 -16.71 1.71 12.55
C GLY A 383 -17.36 0.54 11.82
N ALA A 384 -17.55 0.72 10.51
CA ALA A 384 -18.07 -0.32 9.62
C ALA A 384 -16.92 -1.24 9.20
N LEU A 385 -17.03 -2.54 9.50
CA LEU A 385 -16.03 -3.52 9.11
C LEU A 385 -15.88 -3.57 7.57
N ALA A 386 -14.64 -3.67 7.10
CA ALA A 386 -14.31 -3.74 5.69
C ALA A 386 -13.50 -5.01 5.36
N ALA A 387 -12.58 -5.41 6.24
CA ALA A 387 -11.78 -6.62 6.06
C ALA A 387 -11.28 -7.23 7.37
N LEU A 388 -11.01 -8.53 7.31
CA LEU A 388 -10.28 -9.31 8.32
C LEU A 388 -9.07 -9.95 7.65
N ILE A 389 -7.87 -9.67 8.15
CA ILE A 389 -6.62 -10.15 7.52
C ILE A 389 -5.73 -10.78 8.60
N PRO A 390 -5.69 -12.12 8.68
CA PRO A 390 -4.70 -12.83 9.49
C PRO A 390 -3.30 -12.55 8.96
N TYR A 391 -2.36 -12.28 9.86
CA TYR A 391 -0.96 -12.04 9.50
C TYR A 391 -0.01 -12.44 10.63
N ALA A 392 1.28 -12.17 10.47
CA ALA A 392 2.33 -12.50 11.44
C ALA A 392 2.30 -13.99 11.85
N SER A 393 2.27 -14.89 10.87
CA SER A 393 2.18 -16.35 11.08
C SER A 393 0.97 -16.77 11.91
N ASN A 394 -0.18 -16.10 11.73
CA ASN A 394 -1.44 -16.34 12.45
C ASN A 394 -1.44 -15.96 13.93
N ASN A 395 -0.49 -15.16 14.40
CA ASN A 395 -0.49 -14.62 15.76
C ASN A 395 -1.21 -13.26 15.86
N ARG A 396 -1.53 -12.65 14.71
CA ARG A 396 -2.16 -11.35 14.62
C ARG A 396 -3.31 -11.35 13.63
N LEU A 397 -4.31 -10.52 13.91
CA LEU A 397 -5.44 -10.26 13.02
C LEU A 397 -5.59 -8.76 12.85
N ALA A 398 -5.50 -8.28 11.61
CA ALA A 398 -5.88 -6.92 11.28
C ALA A 398 -7.40 -6.87 11.05
N VAL A 399 -8.05 -5.98 11.78
CA VAL A 399 -9.48 -5.67 11.69
C VAL A 399 -9.60 -4.28 11.11
N ILE A 400 -9.92 -4.22 9.82
CA ILE A 400 -9.98 -2.97 9.06
C ILE A 400 -11.43 -2.52 9.03
N THR A 401 -11.70 -1.36 9.62
CA THR A 401 -12.97 -0.64 9.39
C THR A 401 -12.76 0.43 8.32
N SER A 402 -13.82 1.11 7.90
CA SER A 402 -13.78 2.10 6.81
C SER A 402 -12.65 3.13 6.95
N ASN A 403 -12.35 3.61 8.16
CA ASN A 403 -11.32 4.62 8.42
C ASN A 403 -10.46 4.36 9.67
N GLN A 404 -10.51 3.16 10.23
CA GLN A 404 -9.71 2.79 11.40
C GLN A 404 -9.10 1.40 11.22
N PHE A 405 -7.84 1.28 11.61
CA PHE A 405 -7.09 0.03 11.52
C PHE A 405 -6.76 -0.46 12.93
N TRP A 406 -7.42 -1.57 13.28
CA TRP A 406 -7.28 -2.23 14.56
C TRP A 406 -6.48 -3.52 14.37
N PHE A 407 -5.66 -3.86 15.35
CA PHE A 407 -4.87 -5.08 15.36
C PHE A 407 -5.18 -5.83 16.64
N MET A 408 -5.37 -7.14 16.52
CA MET A 408 -5.70 -8.02 17.61
C MET A 408 -4.63 -9.10 17.78
N ASP A 409 -4.34 -9.45 19.03
CA ASP A 409 -3.60 -10.68 19.33
C ASP A 409 -4.55 -11.87 19.22
N VAL A 410 -4.19 -12.84 18.39
CA VAL A 410 -4.97 -14.07 18.19
C VAL A 410 -4.15 -15.31 18.52
N THR A 411 -3.02 -15.12 19.20
CA THR A 411 -2.18 -16.21 19.69
C THR A 411 -2.95 -17.05 20.70
N ARG A 412 -3.19 -18.32 20.35
CA ARG A 412 -3.96 -19.25 21.20
C ARG A 412 -3.37 -19.34 22.61
N LYS A 413 -4.23 -19.19 23.62
CA LYS A 413 -3.91 -19.25 25.06
C LYS A 413 -3.02 -18.10 25.56
N SER A 414 -2.84 -17.04 24.78
CA SER A 414 -2.26 -15.79 25.26
C SER A 414 -3.20 -15.09 26.24
N LEU A 415 -2.67 -14.34 27.21
CA LEU A 415 -3.47 -13.49 28.10
C LEU A 415 -4.20 -12.37 27.36
N THR A 416 -3.73 -12.02 26.16
CA THR A 416 -4.28 -10.99 25.28
C THR A 416 -5.02 -11.58 24.08
N GLU A 417 -5.27 -12.90 24.05
CA GLU A 417 -6.03 -13.53 22.97
C GLU A 417 -7.41 -12.86 22.80
N GLY A 418 -7.71 -12.44 21.58
CA GLY A 418 -8.95 -11.75 21.24
C GLY A 418 -9.00 -10.27 21.66
N ARG A 419 -7.89 -9.67 22.09
CA ARG A 419 -7.83 -8.25 22.50
C ARG A 419 -7.13 -7.37 21.48
N ILE A 420 -7.53 -6.11 21.44
CA ILE A 420 -6.84 -5.06 20.69
C ILE A 420 -5.48 -4.81 21.32
N ILE A 421 -4.45 -4.70 20.47
CA ILE A 421 -3.05 -4.52 20.88
C ILE A 421 -2.43 -3.25 20.33
N ASN A 422 -3.19 -2.42 19.63
CA ASN A 422 -2.70 -1.13 19.17
C ASN A 422 -2.08 -0.34 20.34
N LYS A 423 -1.01 0.41 20.03
CA LYS A 423 -0.43 1.37 20.96
C LYS A 423 -1.51 2.29 21.55
N ASP A 424 -1.52 2.41 22.87
CA ASP A 424 -2.46 3.22 23.65
C ASP A 424 -3.95 2.85 23.43
N GLN A 425 -4.22 1.64 22.89
CA GLN A 425 -5.55 1.18 22.50
C GLN A 425 -6.24 2.12 21.48
N GLN A 426 -5.46 2.82 20.67
CA GLN A 426 -5.96 3.72 19.63
C GLN A 426 -5.76 3.13 18.23
N PRO A 427 -6.73 3.26 17.31
CA PRO A 427 -6.57 2.75 15.97
C PRO A 427 -5.49 3.55 15.23
N LEU A 428 -4.86 2.92 14.24
CA LEU A 428 -4.20 3.72 13.22
C LEU A 428 -5.28 4.32 12.33
N THR A 429 -5.15 5.59 11.98
CA THR A 429 -6.13 6.30 11.15
C THR A 429 -5.46 6.90 9.91
N PRO A 430 -6.17 6.94 8.77
CA PRO A 430 -5.76 7.75 7.63
C PRO A 430 -5.78 9.25 7.95
N THR A 431 -5.12 10.07 7.12
CA THR A 431 -5.23 11.53 7.24
C THR A 431 -6.61 12.03 6.80
N GLY A 432 -7.24 12.88 7.63
CA GLY A 432 -8.48 13.58 7.28
C GLY A 432 -9.65 12.63 6.99
N ALA A 433 -10.23 12.76 5.80
CA ALA A 433 -11.39 11.98 5.35
C ALA A 433 -11.01 10.75 4.50
N LEU A 434 -9.73 10.39 4.42
CA LEU A 434 -9.30 9.20 3.68
C LEU A 434 -9.83 7.92 4.35
N VAL A 435 -10.03 6.88 3.53
CA VAL A 435 -10.50 5.55 3.92
C VAL A 435 -9.51 4.49 3.49
N GLY A 436 -9.51 3.35 4.19
CA GLY A 436 -8.67 2.20 3.81
C GLY A 436 -9.12 1.64 2.46
N ARG A 437 -8.21 1.59 1.48
CA ARG A 437 -8.48 1.05 0.14
C ARG A 437 -8.06 -0.41 0.02
N PHE A 438 -6.85 -0.71 0.45
CA PHE A 438 -6.35 -2.07 0.62
C PHE A 438 -5.24 -2.08 1.66
N ALA A 439 -4.89 -3.27 2.11
CA ALA A 439 -3.80 -3.48 3.04
C ALA A 439 -2.92 -4.64 2.59
N GLN A 440 -1.66 -4.57 2.97
CA GLN A 440 -0.65 -5.56 2.63
C GLN A 440 0.06 -5.98 3.91
N PRO A 441 -0.13 -7.22 4.39
CA PRO A 441 0.75 -7.81 5.38
C PRO A 441 2.19 -7.85 4.86
N GLY A 442 3.13 -7.43 5.70
CA GLY A 442 4.55 -7.55 5.45
C GLY A 442 5.16 -8.77 6.12
N LYS A 443 6.49 -8.81 6.19
CA LYS A 443 7.22 -9.84 6.92
C LYS A 443 7.04 -9.67 8.43
N GLY A 444 6.69 -10.75 9.12
CA GLY A 444 6.50 -10.74 10.58
C GLY A 444 5.29 -9.89 10.98
N ASP A 445 5.48 -8.97 11.91
CA ASP A 445 4.44 -8.08 12.45
C ASP A 445 4.20 -6.82 11.60
N ALA A 446 4.92 -6.67 10.49
CA ALA A 446 4.81 -5.53 9.59
C ALA A 446 3.44 -5.49 8.89
N PHE A 447 2.88 -4.28 8.77
CA PHE A 447 1.60 -4.07 8.10
C PHE A 447 1.54 -2.70 7.41
N PHE A 448 1.08 -2.71 6.17
CA PHE A 448 0.98 -1.53 5.31
C PHE A 448 -0.48 -1.28 4.93
N MET A 449 -0.95 -0.05 5.14
CA MET A 449 -2.31 0.39 4.81
C MET A 449 -2.23 1.47 3.74
N PHE A 450 -2.97 1.29 2.66
CA PHE A 450 -3.04 2.23 1.54
C PHE A 450 -4.40 2.90 1.53
N ASN A 451 -4.41 4.23 1.59
CA ASN A 451 -5.61 5.02 1.83
C ASN A 451 -5.92 5.97 0.67
N SER A 452 -7.20 6.11 0.36
CA SER A 452 -7.72 6.96 -0.71
C SER A 452 -8.91 7.79 -0.22
N ALA A 453 -9.33 8.79 -0.99
CA ALA A 453 -10.61 9.44 -0.73
C ALA A 453 -11.77 8.41 -0.86
N PRO A 454 -12.91 8.61 -0.16
CA PRO A 454 -14.05 7.72 -0.25
C PRO A 454 -14.68 7.79 -1.65
N GLY A 455 -15.14 6.64 -2.14
CA GLY A 455 -15.72 6.51 -3.48
C GLY A 455 -15.08 5.37 -4.28
N VAL A 456 -15.89 4.66 -5.06
CA VAL A 456 -15.47 3.61 -6.01
C VAL A 456 -15.85 4.12 -7.41
N PRO A 457 -15.04 3.90 -8.47
CA PRO A 457 -13.80 3.13 -8.55
C PRO A 457 -12.52 3.97 -8.45
N ASN A 458 -12.64 5.28 -8.32
CA ASN A 458 -11.57 6.25 -8.18
C ASN A 458 -11.74 6.97 -6.83
N PRO A 459 -10.73 6.98 -5.96
CA PRO A 459 -9.36 7.32 -6.34
C PRO A 459 -8.31 6.26 -5.97
N TYR A 460 -7.20 6.27 -6.70
CA TYR A 460 -5.97 5.58 -6.31
C TYR A 460 -5.56 5.97 -4.88
N PRO A 461 -4.86 5.09 -4.15
CA PRO A 461 -4.29 5.48 -2.88
C PRO A 461 -3.38 6.69 -3.07
N VAL A 462 -3.43 7.59 -2.10
CA VAL A 462 -2.58 8.79 -2.04
C VAL A 462 -1.78 8.84 -0.75
N GLU A 463 -2.07 7.93 0.18
CA GLU A 463 -1.39 7.81 1.45
C GLU A 463 -1.04 6.35 1.73
N ILE A 464 0.14 6.13 2.29
CA ILE A 464 0.50 4.90 2.98
C ILE A 464 0.70 5.20 4.46
N VAL A 465 0.20 4.29 5.29
CA VAL A 465 0.43 4.24 6.73
C VAL A 465 1.08 2.89 7.01
N ALA A 466 2.16 2.88 7.79
CA ALA A 466 2.90 1.65 8.08
C ALA A 466 3.16 1.49 9.58
N THR A 467 3.13 0.24 10.02
CA THR A 467 3.57 -0.19 11.34
C THR A 467 4.42 -1.45 11.20
N ASP A 468 5.51 -1.52 11.95
CA ASP A 468 6.35 -2.69 12.17
C ASP A 468 5.83 -3.58 13.29
N LYS A 469 5.14 -2.99 14.28
CA LYS A 469 4.45 -3.66 15.38
C LYS A 469 3.28 -2.80 15.87
N ALA A 470 2.09 -3.37 15.92
CA ALA A 470 0.88 -2.64 16.32
C ALA A 470 1.00 -1.98 17.70
N GLU A 471 1.68 -2.64 18.63
CA GLU A 471 1.95 -2.18 20.01
C GLU A 471 2.85 -0.94 20.04
N GLN A 472 3.63 -0.71 18.99
CA GLN A 472 4.53 0.44 18.86
C GLN A 472 3.89 1.57 18.04
N GLY A 473 2.71 1.34 17.44
CA GLY A 473 1.91 2.32 16.74
C GLY A 473 2.45 2.67 15.35
N LEU A 474 2.19 3.89 14.91
CA LEU A 474 2.62 4.40 13.61
C LEU A 474 4.15 4.48 13.52
N LEU A 475 4.74 3.82 12.52
CA LEU A 475 6.15 3.98 12.18
C LEU A 475 6.34 5.13 11.18
N TYR A 476 5.64 5.08 10.04
CA TYR A 476 5.66 6.14 9.04
C TYR A 476 4.32 6.34 8.37
N ARG A 477 4.11 7.57 7.88
CA ARG A 477 3.00 7.96 7.03
C ARG A 477 3.57 8.78 5.89
N TYR A 478 3.23 8.45 4.64
CA TYR A 478 3.61 9.27 3.50
C TYR A 478 2.38 9.55 2.64
N GLN A 479 2.17 10.83 2.33
CA GLN A 479 1.12 11.28 1.43
C GLN A 479 1.75 11.93 0.19
N ILE A 480 1.33 11.49 -0.99
CA ILE A 480 1.76 12.05 -2.27
C ILE A 480 0.88 13.26 -2.65
N PRO A 481 1.42 14.28 -3.34
CA PRO A 481 0.61 15.40 -3.82
C PRO A 481 -0.59 14.97 -4.69
N GLY A 482 -1.67 15.74 -4.63
CA GLY A 482 -2.89 15.47 -5.39
C GLY A 482 -2.65 15.37 -6.90
N GLY A 483 -3.29 14.40 -7.54
CA GLY A 483 -3.15 14.11 -8.98
C GLY A 483 -2.10 13.06 -9.32
N LEU A 484 -1.31 12.60 -8.34
CA LEU A 484 -0.44 11.43 -8.44
C LEU A 484 -1.03 10.27 -7.64
N SER A 485 -0.61 9.05 -7.96
CA SER A 485 -1.06 7.83 -7.29
C SER A 485 0.07 7.13 -6.54
N LEU A 486 -0.33 6.44 -5.48
CA LEU A 486 0.49 5.60 -4.64
C LEU A 486 -0.06 4.17 -4.71
N TYR A 487 0.80 3.20 -4.90
CA TYR A 487 0.45 1.79 -4.78
C TYR A 487 1.66 1.01 -4.31
N GLY A 488 1.49 -0.11 -3.62
CA GLY A 488 2.61 -0.95 -3.26
C GLY A 488 2.22 -2.40 -3.05
N ALA A 489 3.20 -3.26 -3.25
CA ALA A 489 3.10 -4.70 -3.08
C ALA A 489 4.44 -5.23 -2.52
N VAL A 490 4.40 -6.37 -1.85
CA VAL A 490 5.59 -7.01 -1.29
C VAL A 490 6.17 -8.03 -2.27
N ASP A 491 7.49 -8.14 -2.30
CA ASP A 491 8.20 -9.17 -3.05
C ASP A 491 8.17 -10.53 -2.32
N ASP A 492 8.74 -11.57 -2.94
CA ASP A 492 8.74 -12.93 -2.35
C ASP A 492 9.53 -13.02 -1.03
N ALA A 493 10.36 -12.01 -0.72
CA ALA A 493 11.10 -11.90 0.55
C ALA A 493 10.38 -11.03 1.60
N GLY A 494 9.22 -10.46 1.27
CA GLY A 494 8.44 -9.56 2.12
C GLY A 494 8.91 -8.10 2.10
N THR A 495 9.73 -7.72 1.12
CA THR A 495 10.19 -6.34 0.91
C THR A 495 9.11 -5.54 0.20
N LEU A 496 8.73 -4.40 0.76
CA LEU A 496 7.78 -3.50 0.11
C LEU A 496 8.42 -2.78 -1.09
N TRP A 497 7.72 -2.80 -2.23
CA TRP A 497 7.94 -1.92 -3.36
C TRP A 497 6.74 -1.02 -3.54
N MET A 498 6.99 0.25 -3.84
CA MET A 498 5.94 1.25 -4.01
C MET A 498 6.11 2.00 -5.32
N ARG A 499 5.01 2.19 -6.04
CA ARG A 499 4.92 3.26 -7.02
C ARG A 499 4.54 4.54 -6.30
N ALA A 500 5.33 5.59 -6.51
CA ALA A 500 5.08 6.93 -6.01
C ALA A 500 5.08 7.91 -7.19
N GLY A 501 3.89 8.20 -7.70
CA GLY A 501 3.72 8.95 -8.94
C GLY A 501 4.25 8.14 -10.12
N ARG A 502 5.25 8.68 -10.82
CA ARG A 502 5.87 8.00 -11.98
C ARG A 502 7.05 7.10 -11.61
N LYS A 503 7.60 7.29 -10.41
CA LYS A 503 8.77 6.57 -9.89
C LYS A 503 8.34 5.25 -9.24
N LEU A 504 9.25 4.29 -9.23
CA LEU A 504 9.13 3.08 -8.43
C LEU A 504 10.24 3.09 -7.38
N VAL A 505 9.89 2.81 -6.13
CA VAL A 505 10.79 2.98 -5.00
C VAL A 505 10.76 1.77 -4.08
N LYS A 506 11.90 1.50 -3.46
CA LYS A 506 12.04 0.56 -2.35
C LYS A 506 12.28 1.37 -1.07
N PRO A 507 11.28 1.51 -0.20
CA PRO A 507 11.48 2.11 1.12
C PRO A 507 12.57 1.37 1.89
N PHE A 508 13.21 2.04 2.84
CA PHE A 508 14.08 1.32 3.79
C PHE A 508 13.27 0.26 4.55
N SER A 509 13.96 -0.74 5.08
CA SER A 509 13.30 -1.68 5.98
C SER A 509 12.70 -0.95 7.18
N LEU A 510 11.62 -1.51 7.73
CA LEU A 510 10.96 -0.89 8.88
C LEU A 510 11.88 -0.76 10.09
N GLU A 511 12.82 -1.69 10.27
CA GLU A 511 13.84 -1.63 11.32
C GLU A 511 14.80 -0.45 11.12
N GLN A 512 15.30 -0.24 9.90
CA GLN A 512 16.15 0.91 9.59
C GLN A 512 15.41 2.23 9.82
N TYR A 513 14.15 2.28 9.41
CA TYR A 513 13.27 3.41 9.69
C TYR A 513 13.08 3.66 11.18
N ARG A 514 12.97 2.61 11.98
CA ARG A 514 12.91 2.73 13.44
C ARG A 514 14.21 3.29 14.02
N GLN A 515 15.36 2.91 13.49
CA GLN A 515 16.66 3.43 13.92
C GLN A 515 16.91 4.89 13.51
N MET A 516 16.28 5.35 12.42
CA MET A 516 16.37 6.75 11.98
C MET A 516 15.55 7.70 12.87
N ARG A 517 14.56 7.18 13.60
CA ARG A 517 13.64 7.94 14.44
C ARG A 517 14.16 8.01 15.87
#